data_AF-A0A2E1MUW9-F1
#
_entry.id   AF-A0A2E1MUW9-F1
#
_cell.length_a   1.000
_cell.length_b   1.000
_cell.length_c   1.000
_cell.angle_alpha   90.00
_cell.angle_beta   90.00
_cell.angle_gamma   90.00
#
_symmetry.space_group_name_H-M   'P 1'
#
loop_
_entity.id
_entity.type
_entity.pdbx_description
1 polymer ?
#
loop_
_entity_poly.entity_id
_entity_poly.type
_entity_poly.pdbx_seq_one_letter_code
_entity_poly.pdbx_strand_id
1 'polypeptide(L)'
;MLTPADDYPLHQTPETIDISGKNRNFYDRFFFNGYSDKGDIFFAVALGVYPQLNIMDASFCLSIGKNQYNLRASKKMDGDRLNLNVGPIKINIVKPLEETILIIKENEHGISGE
;
A
#
# COMPACT_ATOMS: atom_id res chain seq x y z
N MET A 1 -17.60 6.76 14.99
CA MET A 1 -16.60 7.85 15.00
C MET A 1 -15.30 7.23 14.55
N LEU A 2 -14.59 7.84 13.59
CA LEU A 2 -13.27 7.37 13.16
C LEU A 2 -12.19 7.88 14.13
N THR A 3 -11.14 7.09 14.28
CA THR A 3 -9.97 7.35 15.11
C THR A 3 -8.72 7.28 14.23
N PRO A 4 -7.59 7.87 14.65
CA PRO A 4 -6.33 7.76 13.90
C PRO A 4 -5.89 6.32 13.61
N ALA A 5 -6.29 5.35 14.45
CA ALA A 5 -5.94 3.94 14.26
C ALA A 5 -6.62 3.31 13.03
N ASP A 6 -7.76 3.85 12.60
CA ASP A 6 -8.54 3.33 11.47
C ASP A 6 -7.86 3.55 10.09
N ASP A 7 -6.83 4.40 10.03
CA ASP A 7 -6.02 4.61 8.82
C ASP A 7 -4.91 3.55 8.66
N TYR A 8 -4.56 2.86 9.75
CA TYR A 8 -3.55 1.80 9.73
C TYR A 8 -4.20 0.44 9.43
N PRO A 9 -3.48 -0.52 8.83
CA PRO A 9 -4.00 -1.85 8.56
C PRO A 9 -3.92 -2.71 9.83
N LEU A 10 -4.60 -2.25 10.89
CA LEU A 10 -4.59 -2.83 12.24
C LEU A 10 -5.99 -3.27 12.70
N HIS A 11 -6.93 -3.47 11.76
CA HIS A 11 -8.23 -4.03 12.08
C HIS A 11 -8.03 -5.43 12.67
N GLN A 12 -8.27 -5.59 13.97
CA GLN A 12 -7.84 -6.75 14.73
C GLN A 12 -8.85 -7.22 15.77
N THR A 13 -8.60 -8.45 16.24
CA THR A 13 -9.21 -9.05 17.43
C THR A 13 -8.44 -8.64 18.69
N PRO A 14 -8.87 -9.05 19.90
CA PRO A 14 -8.10 -8.85 21.14
C PRO A 14 -6.77 -9.62 21.24
N GLU A 15 -6.32 -10.23 20.14
CA GLU A 15 -5.08 -11.02 20.05
C GLU A 15 -3.88 -10.08 19.79
N THR A 16 -2.68 -10.64 19.67
CA THR A 16 -1.50 -9.88 19.23
C THR A 16 -1.67 -9.37 17.80
N ILE A 17 -1.00 -8.25 17.48
CA ILE A 17 -1.18 -7.49 16.22
C ILE A 17 -0.93 -8.34 14.96
N ASP A 18 -0.07 -9.35 15.04
CA ASP A 18 0.23 -10.29 13.95
C ASP A 18 -0.94 -11.23 13.61
N ILE A 19 -2.00 -11.28 14.43
CA ILE A 19 -3.18 -12.13 14.27
C ILE A 19 -4.44 -11.26 14.14
N SER A 20 -5.17 -11.38 13.02
CA SER A 20 -6.46 -10.70 12.79
C SER A 20 -7.65 -11.64 12.81
N GLY A 21 -7.67 -12.55 13.79
CA GLY A 21 -8.70 -13.57 13.97
C GLY A 21 -8.45 -14.87 13.19
N LYS A 22 -9.50 -15.69 13.04
CA LYS A 22 -9.42 -17.07 12.54
C LYS A 22 -9.51 -17.23 11.03
N ASN A 23 -9.93 -16.19 10.30
CA ASN A 23 -10.10 -16.29 8.86
C ASN A 23 -8.75 -16.15 8.15
N ARG A 24 -8.28 -17.22 7.52
CA ARG A 24 -7.04 -17.25 6.73
C ARG A 24 -6.99 -16.17 5.63
N ASN A 25 -8.15 -15.81 5.08
CA ASN A 25 -8.25 -14.89 3.95
C ASN A 25 -8.59 -13.46 4.38
N PHE A 26 -8.49 -13.14 5.67
CA PHE A 26 -8.60 -11.75 6.12
C PHE A 26 -7.48 -10.91 5.49
N TYR A 27 -7.80 -9.69 5.10
CA TYR A 27 -6.83 -8.73 4.62
C TYR A 27 -7.29 -7.30 4.87
N ASP A 28 -6.31 -6.44 5.11
CA ASP A 28 -6.46 -4.99 5.00
C ASP A 28 -5.90 -4.54 3.65
N ARG A 29 -6.31 -3.35 3.19
CA ARG A 29 -5.77 -2.79 1.96
C ARG A 29 -5.72 -1.28 1.95
N PHE A 30 -4.77 -0.77 1.17
CA PHE A 30 -4.77 0.59 0.67
C PHE A 30 -5.02 0.58 -0.83
N PHE A 31 -5.78 1.57 -1.29
CA PHE A 31 -5.96 1.85 -2.70
C PHE A 31 -6.00 3.36 -2.90
N PHE A 32 -5.06 3.86 -3.72
CA PHE A 32 -4.99 5.25 -4.12
C PHE A 32 -4.91 5.32 -5.63
N ASN A 33 -5.53 6.34 -6.21
CA ASN A 33 -5.34 6.66 -7.61
C ASN A 33 -5.45 8.16 -7.82
N GLY A 34 -4.89 8.62 -8.91
CA GLY A 34 -4.97 10.01 -9.31
C GLY A 34 -4.82 10.15 -10.81
N TYR A 35 -5.25 11.28 -11.33
CA TYR A 35 -5.11 11.63 -12.72
C TYR A 35 -4.88 13.14 -12.84
N SER A 36 -4.15 13.55 -13.87
CA SER A 36 -4.01 14.95 -14.24
C SER A 36 -5.35 15.53 -14.72
N ASP A 37 -5.56 16.83 -14.60
CA ASP A 37 -6.75 17.53 -15.08
C ASP A 37 -7.07 17.28 -16.57
N LYS A 38 -6.02 17.10 -17.40
CA LYS A 38 -6.16 16.82 -18.84
C LYS A 38 -6.40 15.34 -19.15
N GLY A 39 -6.29 14.46 -18.16
CA GLY A 39 -6.44 13.01 -18.29
C GLY A 39 -5.31 12.29 -19.04
N ASP A 40 -4.18 12.94 -19.29
CA ASP A 40 -3.02 12.37 -19.99
C ASP A 40 -2.02 11.66 -19.06
N ILE A 41 -2.17 11.84 -17.75
CA ILE A 41 -1.47 11.11 -16.69
C ILE A 41 -2.49 10.43 -15.80
N PHE A 42 -2.26 9.15 -15.49
CA PHE A 42 -3.00 8.39 -14.49
C PHE A 42 -2.03 7.56 -13.67
N PHE A 43 -2.26 7.47 -12.36
CA PHE A 43 -1.58 6.49 -11.52
C PHE A 43 -2.55 5.76 -10.61
N ALA A 44 -2.15 4.55 -10.19
CA ALA A 44 -2.80 3.82 -9.11
C ALA A 44 -1.77 3.06 -8.28
N VAL A 45 -1.96 3.06 -6.96
CA VAL A 45 -1.23 2.26 -5.98
C VAL A 45 -2.22 1.36 -5.26
N ALA A 46 -1.88 0.09 -5.13
CA ALA A 46 -2.56 -0.84 -4.24
C ALA A 46 -1.54 -1.50 -3.32
N LEU A 47 -1.88 -1.66 -2.04
CA LEU A 47 -1.09 -2.44 -1.08
C LEU A 47 -2.04 -3.32 -0.27
N GLY A 48 -1.81 -4.63 -0.28
CA GLY A 48 -2.56 -5.61 0.49
C GLY A 48 -1.73 -6.11 1.68
N VAL A 49 -2.35 -6.16 2.86
CA VAL A 49 -1.75 -6.70 4.09
C VAL A 49 -2.49 -7.97 4.48
N TYR A 50 -1.78 -9.10 4.50
CA TYR A 50 -2.34 -10.43 4.74
C TYR A 50 -1.73 -11.06 6.01
N PRO A 51 -2.23 -10.75 7.22
CA PRO A 51 -1.60 -11.17 8.47
C PRO A 51 -1.46 -12.70 8.61
N GLN A 52 -2.52 -13.45 8.35
CA GLN A 52 -2.51 -14.92 8.47
C GLN A 52 -1.64 -15.61 7.41
N LEU A 53 -1.36 -14.95 6.29
CA LEU A 53 -0.42 -15.44 5.27
C LEU A 53 1.00 -14.94 5.51
N ASN A 54 1.19 -14.00 6.45
CA ASN A 54 2.44 -13.33 6.73
C ASN A 54 3.09 -12.69 5.49
N ILE A 55 2.25 -12.12 4.61
CA ILE A 55 2.66 -11.53 3.32
C ILE A 55 2.06 -10.13 3.20
N MET A 56 2.81 -9.26 2.53
CA MET A 56 2.33 -7.97 2.05
C MET A 56 2.67 -7.82 0.57
N ASP A 57 1.67 -7.48 -0.23
CA ASP A 57 1.81 -7.29 -1.68
C ASP A 57 1.54 -5.83 -2.03
N ALA A 58 2.25 -5.30 -3.02
CA ALA A 58 2.02 -3.97 -3.54
C ALA A 58 2.10 -3.93 -5.06
N SER A 59 1.30 -3.06 -5.67
CA SER A 59 1.31 -2.78 -7.09
C SER A 59 1.24 -1.27 -7.33
N PHE A 60 2.00 -0.79 -8.30
CA PHE A 60 1.91 0.57 -8.80
C PHE A 60 1.74 0.55 -10.32
N CYS A 61 0.87 1.41 -10.84
CA CYS A 61 0.69 1.63 -12.25
C CYS A 61 0.81 3.13 -12.53
N LEU A 62 1.56 3.49 -13.57
CA LEU A 62 1.62 4.85 -14.12
C LEU A 62 1.37 4.77 -15.62
N SER A 63 0.30 5.42 -16.08
CA SER A 63 0.05 5.68 -17.49
C SER A 63 0.39 7.13 -17.78
N ILE A 64 1.32 7.37 -18.72
CA ILE A 64 1.74 8.71 -19.13
C ILE A 64 2.12 8.72 -20.61
N GLY A 65 1.51 9.62 -21.37
CA GLY A 65 1.70 9.70 -22.81
C GLY A 65 1.22 8.43 -23.53
N LYS A 66 2.16 7.65 -24.09
CA LYS A 66 1.87 6.37 -24.78
C LYS A 66 2.31 5.14 -24.00
N ASN A 67 2.88 5.33 -22.81
CA ASN A 67 3.51 4.27 -22.03
C ASN A 67 2.71 3.98 -20.76
N GLN A 68 2.68 2.71 -20.37
CA GLN A 68 2.21 2.27 -19.06
C GLN A 68 3.33 1.52 -18.36
N TYR A 69 3.67 1.95 -17.16
CA TYR A 69 4.64 1.31 -16.30
C TYR A 69 3.92 0.59 -15.18
N ASN A 70 4.34 -0.63 -14.86
CA ASN A 70 3.72 -1.44 -13.82
C ASN A 70 4.81 -1.99 -12.92
N LEU A 71 4.72 -1.70 -11.63
CA LEU A 71 5.56 -2.31 -10.60
C LEU A 71 4.69 -3.27 -9.79
N ARG A 72 5.24 -4.44 -9.47
CA ARG A 72 4.64 -5.40 -8.56
C ARG A 72 5.71 -5.88 -7.61
N ALA A 73 5.41 -5.86 -6.32
CA ALA A 73 6.33 -6.30 -5.30
C ALA A 73 5.58 -7.10 -4.24
N SER A 74 6.28 -8.03 -3.62
CA SER A 74 5.78 -8.84 -2.52
C SER A 74 6.87 -8.95 -1.46
N LYS A 75 6.49 -9.03 -0.20
CA LYS A 75 7.41 -9.35 0.88
C LYS A 75 6.76 -10.25 1.92
N LYS A 76 7.60 -10.96 2.65
CA LYS A 76 7.22 -11.50 3.96
C LYS A 76 7.06 -10.33 4.93
N MET A 77 6.00 -10.37 5.73
CA MET A 77 5.68 -9.29 6.67
C MET A 77 6.45 -9.43 7.98
N ASP A 78 6.79 -10.66 8.37
CA ASP A 78 7.44 -11.00 9.64
C ASP A 78 6.69 -10.42 10.86
N GLY A 79 5.35 -10.39 10.76
CA GLY A 79 4.46 -9.84 11.79
C GLY A 79 4.36 -8.31 11.85
N ASP A 80 5.24 -7.57 11.19
CA ASP A 80 5.23 -6.10 11.19
C ASP A 80 4.26 -5.52 10.14
N ARG A 81 3.02 -5.30 10.58
CA ARG A 81 1.94 -4.71 9.76
C ARG A 81 2.15 -3.22 9.46
N LEU A 82 2.99 -2.52 10.21
CA LEU A 82 3.18 -1.07 10.09
C LEU A 82 4.32 -0.69 9.15
N ASN A 83 5.22 -1.62 8.86
CA ASN A 83 6.21 -1.44 7.80
C ASN A 83 5.54 -1.57 6.43
N LEU A 84 4.98 -0.48 5.92
CA LEU A 84 4.30 -0.41 4.62
C LEU A 84 5.25 -0.23 3.42
N ASN A 85 6.51 -0.69 3.54
CA ASN A 85 7.48 -0.70 2.45
C ASN A 85 7.46 -2.08 1.77
N VAL A 86 7.14 -2.15 0.48
CA VAL A 86 7.11 -3.39 -0.31
C VAL A 86 7.89 -3.16 -1.60
N GLY A 87 9.14 -3.63 -1.64
CA GLY A 87 10.06 -3.35 -2.75
C GLY A 87 10.21 -1.83 -2.97
N PRO A 88 10.01 -1.33 -4.19
CA PRO A 88 10.10 0.10 -4.48
C PRO A 88 8.86 0.90 -4.06
N ILE A 89 7.77 0.26 -3.62
CA ILE A 89 6.49 0.91 -3.31
C ILE A 89 6.38 1.11 -1.80
N LYS A 90 6.11 2.34 -1.36
CA LYS A 90 5.92 2.68 0.06
C LYS A 90 4.68 3.54 0.25
N ILE A 91 3.91 3.24 1.30
CA ILE A 91 2.85 4.11 1.82
C ILE A 91 3.35 4.71 3.14
N ASN A 92 3.27 6.02 3.28
CA ASN A 92 3.68 6.74 4.48
C ASN A 92 2.50 7.56 5.01
N ILE A 93 1.84 7.07 6.06
CA ILE A 93 0.79 7.80 6.78
C ILE A 93 1.50 8.85 7.65
N VAL A 94 1.49 10.11 7.21
CA VAL A 94 2.17 11.24 7.88
C VAL A 94 1.31 11.75 9.02
N LYS A 95 0.03 12.00 8.71
CA LYS A 95 -1.00 12.43 9.66
C LYS A 95 -2.24 11.60 9.40
N PRO A 96 -2.60 10.64 10.28
CA PRO A 96 -3.71 9.73 10.02
C PRO A 96 -5.00 10.46 9.67
N LEU A 97 -5.70 9.97 8.65
CA LEU A 97 -6.94 10.52 8.10
C LEU A 97 -6.81 11.92 7.47
N GLU A 98 -5.61 12.48 7.34
CA GLU A 98 -5.37 13.82 6.78
C GLU A 98 -4.31 13.84 5.68
N GLU A 99 -3.18 13.14 5.89
CA GLU A 99 -2.03 13.20 5.00
C GLU A 99 -1.35 11.83 4.88
N THR A 100 -1.29 11.32 3.65
CA THR A 100 -0.56 10.12 3.26
C THR A 100 0.29 10.42 2.02
N ILE A 101 1.56 10.02 2.06
CA ILE A 101 2.51 10.16 0.94
C ILE A 101 2.74 8.78 0.31
N LEU A 102 2.75 8.72 -1.02
CA LEU A 102 2.97 7.51 -1.82
C LEU A 102 4.33 7.57 -2.47
N ILE A 103 5.29 6.79 -1.98
CA ILE A 103 6.68 6.87 -2.46
C ILE A 103 6.97 5.69 -3.40
N ILE A 104 7.43 6.01 -4.60
CA ILE A 104 7.98 5.07 -5.57
C ILE A 104 9.49 5.31 -5.67
N LYS A 105 10.27 4.36 -5.16
CA LYS A 105 11.74 4.39 -5.24
C LYS A 105 12.21 4.02 -6.64
N GLU A 106 13.49 4.29 -6.91
CA GLU A 106 14.18 3.82 -8.10
C GLU A 106 13.93 2.32 -8.36
N ASN A 107 13.69 1.99 -9.62
CA ASN A 107 13.35 0.66 -10.10
C ASN A 107 13.82 0.49 -11.55
N GLU A 108 13.65 -0.71 -12.10
CA GLU A 108 14.10 -1.07 -13.45
C GLU A 108 13.47 -0.26 -14.58
N HIS A 109 12.35 0.45 -14.33
CA HIS A 109 11.66 1.26 -15.33
C HIS A 109 12.07 2.74 -15.31
N GLY A 110 12.96 3.15 -14.40
CA GLY A 110 13.46 4.52 -14.31
C GLY A 110 12.43 5.55 -13.84
N ILE A 111 11.29 5.10 -13.29
CA ILE A 111 10.28 5.97 -12.68
C ILE A 111 10.51 6.05 -11.17
N SER A 112 10.35 7.22 -10.57
CA SER A 112 10.38 7.41 -9.11
C SER A 112 9.67 8.70 -8.73
N GLY A 113 9.27 8.85 -7.47
CA GLY A 113 8.56 10.04 -6.98
C GLY A 113 7.89 9.83 -5.63
N GLU A 114 7.26 10.91 -5.12
CA GLU A 114 6.46 10.95 -3.90
C GLU A 114 5.14 11.72 -4.09
#